data_AF-A0A9D3Q6G6-F1
#
_entry.id   AF-A0A9D3Q6G6-F1
#
_cell.length_a   1.000
_cell.length_b   1.000
_cell.length_c   1.000
_cell.angle_alpha   90.00
_cell.angle_beta   90.00
_cell.angle_gamma   90.00
#
_symmetry.space_group_name_H-M   'P 1'
#
loop_
_entity.id
_entity.type
_entity.pdbx_description
1 polymer ?
#
loop_
_entity_poly.entity_id
_entity_poly.type
_entity_poly.pdbx_seq_one_letter_code
_entity_poly.pdbx_strand_id
1 'polypeptide(L)'
;MCSAPNGRKNRPRSSGNIFQIGKAPHRDPQRRESTESARRAVRGVEECRMTVQEFNTLVALYRELVISIGEISVVCPSLRAEMQKTRARGCEMARASHHNLSLIYGPEDGEIHPEVCRLFIQLQCCLEMYITEMLKSICLLGSLELHRKGSCDAEPSVDSKVDENSDVPILEDRWTPPGECLQDTWLLCTDIDNTERDVREMKNLLSKLRETMPLPLKNQDDSSLLNLTPYPLVPQRKRRFFGLCCLVSS
;
A
#
# COMPACT_ATOMS: atom_id res chain seq x y z
N MET A 1 26.14 71.19 -56.80
CA MET A 1 27.28 70.82 -55.94
C MET A 1 27.71 69.39 -56.28
N CYS A 2 29.00 69.25 -56.62
CA CYS A 2 29.92 68.10 -56.72
C CYS A 2 29.43 66.63 -56.91
N SER A 3 29.77 66.10 -58.09
CA SER A 3 30.50 64.86 -58.46
C SER A 3 30.56 63.57 -57.59
N ALA A 4 30.43 62.42 -58.28
CA ALA A 4 30.74 61.00 -57.91
C ALA A 4 32.27 60.74 -57.70
N PRO A 5 32.88 59.52 -57.43
CA PRO A 5 32.49 58.16 -57.90
C PRO A 5 32.96 56.87 -57.11
N ASN A 6 32.51 55.71 -57.60
CA ASN A 6 33.14 54.36 -57.78
C ASN A 6 34.16 53.73 -56.80
N GLY A 7 33.97 52.42 -56.56
CA GLY A 7 35.05 51.49 -56.15
C GLY A 7 34.68 50.00 -56.09
N ARG A 8 34.65 49.28 -57.22
CA ARG A 8 34.82 47.81 -57.27
C ARG A 8 36.32 47.48 -57.19
N LYS A 9 36.75 46.51 -56.36
CA LYS A 9 37.85 45.56 -56.67
C LYS A 9 38.03 44.43 -55.63
N ASN A 10 37.75 43.22 -56.10
CA ASN A 10 38.53 41.98 -56.05
C ASN A 10 38.98 41.32 -54.72
N ARG A 11 38.44 40.10 -54.56
CA ARG A 11 38.94 38.90 -53.86
C ARG A 11 40.41 38.55 -54.18
N PRO A 12 41.10 37.87 -53.26
CA PRO A 12 42.03 36.79 -53.60
C PRO A 12 41.55 35.42 -53.08
N ARG A 13 41.77 34.37 -53.89
CA ARG A 13 41.57 32.94 -53.56
C ARG A 13 42.90 32.34 -53.08
N SER A 14 42.79 31.47 -52.06
CA SER A 14 43.46 30.17 -51.87
C SER A 14 45.00 30.08 -51.77
N SER A 15 45.46 29.56 -50.62
CA SER A 15 46.59 28.61 -50.51
C SER A 15 46.27 27.61 -49.40
N GLY A 16 46.41 26.31 -49.68
CA GLY A 16 45.87 25.21 -48.88
C GLY A 16 46.80 24.59 -47.83
N ASN A 17 46.28 23.57 -47.14
CA ASN A 17 46.96 22.32 -46.72
C ASN A 17 46.02 21.49 -45.82
N ILE A 18 45.74 20.23 -46.20
CA ILE A 18 46.23 18.98 -45.59
C ILE A 18 45.37 18.47 -44.41
N PHE A 19 44.70 17.34 -44.65
CA PHE A 19 44.17 16.33 -43.72
C PHE A 19 44.01 16.70 -42.24
N GLN A 20 42.77 16.76 -41.75
CA GLN A 20 42.43 16.24 -40.42
C GLN A 20 41.16 15.39 -40.48
N ILE A 21 41.37 14.12 -40.12
CA ILE A 21 40.41 13.08 -39.79
C ILE A 21 39.24 13.62 -38.96
N GLY A 22 38.02 13.23 -39.34
CA GLY A 22 36.80 13.60 -38.65
C GLY A 22 36.85 13.22 -37.17
N LYS A 23 36.79 14.24 -36.29
CA LYS A 23 36.41 14.05 -34.89
C LYS A 23 34.95 13.61 -34.86
N ALA A 24 34.70 12.44 -34.28
CA ALA A 24 33.35 12.04 -33.87
C ALA A 24 32.74 13.12 -32.96
N PRO A 25 31.44 13.40 -33.05
CA PRO A 25 30.81 14.33 -32.12
C PRO A 25 30.92 13.72 -30.73
N HIS A 26 31.65 14.40 -29.85
CA HIS A 26 31.70 14.08 -28.43
C HIS A 26 30.27 14.23 -27.88
N ARG A 27 29.51 13.12 -27.84
CA ARG A 27 28.21 13.08 -27.19
C ARG A 27 28.46 13.17 -25.69
N ASP A 28 28.06 14.30 -25.09
CA ASP A 28 28.09 14.51 -23.64
C ASP A 28 27.50 13.30 -22.90
N PRO A 29 28.31 12.59 -22.09
CA PRO A 29 27.84 11.48 -21.25
C PRO A 29 26.77 11.95 -20.25
N GLN A 30 26.95 13.17 -19.73
CA GLN A 30 26.17 13.74 -18.63
C GLN A 30 24.70 14.04 -19.01
N ARG A 31 24.42 14.37 -20.28
CA ARG A 31 23.04 14.61 -20.77
C ARG A 31 22.27 13.29 -20.97
N ARG A 32 22.96 12.20 -21.30
CA ARG A 32 22.34 10.87 -21.40
C ARG A 32 22.04 10.29 -20.01
N GLU A 33 22.94 10.49 -19.06
CA GLU A 33 22.80 9.95 -17.71
C GLU A 33 21.62 10.58 -16.95
N SER A 34 21.42 11.90 -17.07
CA SER A 34 20.27 12.63 -16.49
C SER A 34 18.92 12.22 -17.10
N THR A 35 18.88 11.88 -18.39
CA THR A 35 17.64 11.40 -19.04
C THR A 35 17.36 9.92 -18.73
N GLU A 36 18.40 9.13 -18.49
CA GLU A 36 18.27 7.73 -18.11
C GLU A 36 17.87 7.56 -16.64
N SER A 37 18.42 8.36 -15.72
CA SER A 37 18.05 8.37 -14.31
C SER A 37 16.60 8.80 -14.10
N ALA A 38 16.14 9.85 -14.80
CA ALA A 38 14.74 10.28 -14.77
C ALA A 38 13.79 9.18 -15.26
N ARG A 39 14.14 8.46 -16.33
CA ARG A 39 13.34 7.32 -16.84
C ARG A 39 13.33 6.14 -15.86
N ARG A 40 14.43 5.90 -15.14
CA ARG A 40 14.51 4.86 -14.11
C ARG A 40 13.64 5.22 -12.90
N ALA A 41 13.67 6.47 -12.45
CA ALA A 41 12.82 6.96 -11.36
C ALA A 41 11.33 6.83 -11.71
N VAL A 42 10.91 7.24 -12.92
CA VAL A 42 9.52 7.08 -13.37
C VAL A 42 9.08 5.61 -13.40
N ARG A 43 9.95 4.71 -13.89
CA ARG A 43 9.64 3.26 -13.88
C ARG A 43 9.54 2.70 -12.46
N GLY A 44 10.44 3.10 -11.55
CA GLY A 44 10.39 2.65 -10.16
C GLY A 44 9.11 3.12 -9.44
N VAL A 45 8.67 4.35 -9.71
CA VAL A 45 7.41 4.88 -9.15
C VAL A 45 6.21 4.09 -9.65
N GLU A 46 6.17 3.75 -10.95
CA GLU A 46 5.12 2.93 -11.54
C GLU A 46 5.09 1.53 -10.90
N GLU A 47 6.25 0.89 -10.76
CA GLU A 47 6.38 -0.42 -10.14
C GLU A 47 5.93 -0.42 -8.68
N CYS A 48 6.35 0.58 -7.90
CA CYS A 48 5.91 0.76 -6.53
C CYS A 48 4.39 0.94 -6.44
N ARG A 49 3.80 1.73 -7.35
CA ARG A 49 2.36 1.94 -7.44
C ARG A 49 1.61 0.63 -7.69
N MET A 50 2.08 -0.18 -8.63
CA MET A 50 1.47 -1.50 -8.91
C MET A 50 1.52 -2.39 -7.67
N THR A 51 2.67 -2.47 -6.98
CA THR A 51 2.79 -3.31 -5.77
C THR A 51 1.90 -2.82 -4.61
N VAL A 52 1.78 -1.50 -4.41
CA VAL A 52 0.91 -0.93 -3.37
C VAL A 52 -0.56 -1.21 -3.69
N GLN A 53 -0.96 -1.11 -4.96
CA GLN A 53 -2.33 -1.41 -5.39
C GLN A 53 -2.67 -2.90 -5.24
N GLU A 54 -1.74 -3.79 -5.59
CA GLU A 54 -1.90 -5.22 -5.39
C GLU A 54 -1.99 -5.57 -3.91
N PHE A 55 -1.14 -4.96 -3.07
CA PHE A 55 -1.24 -5.12 -1.62
C PHE A 55 -2.60 -4.68 -1.08
N ASN A 56 -3.09 -3.51 -1.47
CA ASN A 56 -4.41 -3.02 -1.07
C ASN A 56 -5.54 -4.00 -1.45
N THR A 57 -5.45 -4.60 -2.65
CA THR A 57 -6.39 -5.63 -3.09
C THR A 57 -6.33 -6.87 -2.19
N LEU A 58 -5.13 -7.32 -1.79
CA LEU A 58 -4.96 -8.42 -0.86
C LEU A 58 -5.51 -8.09 0.54
N VAL A 59 -5.38 -6.85 1.01
CA VAL A 59 -5.98 -6.41 2.28
C VAL A 59 -7.51 -6.50 2.21
N ALA A 60 -8.11 -6.07 1.10
CA ALA A 60 -9.54 -6.19 0.88
C ALA A 60 -10.01 -7.65 0.87
N LEU A 61 -9.33 -8.52 0.11
CA LEU A 61 -9.62 -9.95 0.06
C LEU A 61 -9.46 -10.60 1.44
N TYR A 62 -8.38 -10.27 2.17
CA TYR A 62 -8.16 -10.81 3.50
C TYR A 62 -9.29 -10.40 4.46
N ARG A 63 -9.76 -9.15 4.39
CA ARG A 63 -10.92 -8.68 5.16
C ARG A 63 -12.19 -9.47 4.86
N GLU A 64 -12.47 -9.78 3.59
CA GLU A 64 -13.61 -10.62 3.21
C GLU A 64 -13.50 -12.04 3.80
N LEU A 65 -12.29 -12.60 3.83
CA LEU A 65 -12.04 -13.89 4.49
C LEU A 65 -12.23 -13.79 6.01
N VAL A 66 -11.79 -12.70 6.65
CA VAL A 66 -12.01 -12.45 8.09
C VAL A 66 -13.51 -12.36 8.41
N ILE A 67 -14.29 -11.69 7.56
CA ILE A 67 -15.75 -11.63 7.70
C ILE A 67 -16.34 -13.05 7.59
N SER A 68 -15.92 -13.82 6.59
CA SER A 68 -16.36 -15.21 6.40
C SER A 68 -16.11 -16.08 7.64
N ILE A 69 -15.02 -15.87 8.40
CA ILE A 69 -14.80 -16.59 9.68
C ILE A 69 -15.91 -16.29 10.67
N GLY A 70 -16.32 -15.02 10.78
CA GLY A 70 -17.38 -14.60 11.70
C GLY A 70 -18.76 -15.12 11.34
N GLU A 71 -18.98 -15.53 10.08
CA GLU A 71 -20.25 -16.07 9.60
C GLU A 71 -20.37 -17.59 9.79
N ILE A 72 -19.24 -18.31 9.80
CA ILE A 72 -19.22 -19.77 9.97
C ILE A 72 -19.10 -20.18 11.43
N SER A 73 -19.88 -21.20 11.84
CA SER A 73 -19.83 -21.75 13.20
C SER A 73 -18.90 -22.97 13.34
N VAL A 74 -18.33 -23.45 12.23
CA VAL A 74 -17.48 -24.64 12.16
C VAL A 74 -16.20 -24.34 11.38
N VAL A 75 -15.12 -25.08 11.67
CA VAL A 75 -13.85 -24.92 10.97
C VAL A 75 -14.01 -25.37 9.52
N CYS A 76 -13.67 -24.47 8.58
CA CYS A 76 -13.70 -24.76 7.15
C CYS A 76 -12.24 -24.83 6.61
N PRO A 77 -11.73 -26.02 6.25
CA PRO A 77 -10.36 -26.19 5.78
C PRO A 77 -10.02 -25.36 4.53
N SER A 78 -10.97 -25.21 3.59
CA SER A 78 -10.77 -24.41 2.38
C SER A 78 -10.66 -22.91 2.69
N LEU A 79 -11.49 -22.39 3.60
CA LEU A 79 -11.39 -21.00 4.06
C LEU A 79 -10.03 -20.76 4.72
N ARG A 80 -9.59 -21.66 5.61
CA ARG A 80 -8.28 -21.56 6.26
C ARG A 80 -7.13 -21.57 5.26
N ALA A 81 -7.16 -22.46 4.28
CA ALA A 81 -6.14 -22.52 3.24
C ALA A 81 -6.06 -21.20 2.44
N GLU A 82 -7.20 -20.64 2.02
CA GLU A 82 -7.22 -19.35 1.31
C GLU A 82 -6.79 -18.19 2.20
N MET A 83 -7.13 -18.22 3.50
CA MET A 83 -6.62 -17.25 4.47
C MET A 83 -5.10 -17.29 4.61
N GLN A 84 -4.51 -18.48 4.78
CA GLN A 84 -3.06 -18.65 4.89
C GLN A 84 -2.36 -18.15 3.62
N LYS A 85 -2.87 -18.53 2.45
CA LYS A 85 -2.33 -18.14 1.14
C LYS A 85 -2.42 -16.63 0.91
N THR A 86 -3.59 -16.04 1.19
CA THR A 86 -3.80 -14.58 1.08
C THR A 86 -2.91 -13.84 2.05
N ARG A 87 -2.77 -14.34 3.29
CA ARG A 87 -1.88 -13.76 4.30
C ARG A 87 -0.42 -13.77 3.85
N ALA A 88 0.07 -14.93 3.42
CA ALA A 88 1.47 -15.08 2.99
C ALA A 88 1.81 -14.13 1.83
N ARG A 89 0.93 -14.06 0.82
CA ARG A 89 1.08 -13.13 -0.31
C ARG A 89 0.97 -11.67 0.13
N GLY A 90 0.07 -11.35 1.07
CA GLY A 90 -0.04 -10.01 1.66
C GLY A 90 1.24 -9.56 2.34
N CYS A 91 1.86 -10.43 3.15
CA CYS A 91 3.14 -10.17 3.82
C CYS A 91 4.31 -10.02 2.82
N GLU A 92 4.32 -10.79 1.74
CA GLU A 92 5.29 -10.62 0.65
C GLU A 92 5.11 -9.28 -0.06
N MET A 93 3.89 -8.94 -0.45
CA MET A 93 3.60 -7.72 -1.21
C MET A 93 3.82 -6.45 -0.37
N ALA A 94 3.54 -6.49 0.94
CA ALA A 94 3.87 -5.40 1.85
C ALA A 94 5.38 -5.12 1.89
N ARG A 95 6.19 -6.18 2.01
CA ARG A 95 7.66 -6.08 2.00
C ARG A 95 8.18 -5.58 0.65
N ALA A 96 7.65 -6.10 -0.46
CA ALA A 96 8.01 -5.66 -1.80
C ALA A 96 7.67 -4.18 -2.02
N SER A 97 6.47 -3.74 -1.59
CA SER A 97 6.04 -2.35 -1.69
C SER A 97 6.96 -1.41 -0.92
N HIS A 98 7.31 -1.74 0.33
CA HIS A 98 8.24 -0.96 1.13
C HIS A 98 9.64 -0.94 0.49
N HIS A 99 10.13 -2.07 -0.01
CA HIS A 99 11.42 -2.14 -0.69
C HIS A 99 11.44 -1.25 -1.93
N ASN A 100 10.45 -1.37 -2.81
CA ASN A 100 10.32 -0.54 -4.01
C ASN A 100 10.26 0.94 -3.65
N LEU A 101 9.52 1.30 -2.59
CA LEU A 101 9.42 2.67 -2.08
C LEU A 101 10.77 3.21 -1.59
N SER A 102 11.58 2.37 -0.93
CA SER A 102 12.93 2.73 -0.49
C SER A 102 13.93 2.91 -1.65
N LEU A 103 13.71 2.26 -2.80
CA LEU A 103 14.56 2.43 -3.98
C LEU A 103 14.26 3.72 -4.75
N ILE A 104 13.01 4.20 -4.69
CA ILE A 104 12.60 5.46 -5.35
C ILE A 104 12.82 6.69 -4.46
N TYR A 105 12.85 6.52 -3.14
CA TYR A 105 13.16 7.57 -2.20
C TYR A 105 14.66 7.58 -1.88
N GLY A 106 15.41 8.44 -2.57
CA GLY A 106 16.81 8.72 -2.28
C GLY A 106 16.95 9.98 -1.42
N PRO A 107 17.86 10.02 -0.43
CA PRO A 107 18.13 11.21 0.41
C PRO A 107 18.84 12.35 -0.35
N GLU A 108 19.01 12.23 -1.66
CA GLU A 108 19.65 13.23 -2.52
C GLU A 108 18.71 14.44 -2.67
N ASP A 109 18.89 15.47 -1.83
CA ASP A 109 18.52 16.91 -1.84
C ASP A 109 17.61 17.48 -2.98
N GLY A 110 16.66 16.70 -3.48
CA GLY A 110 15.70 17.08 -4.51
C GLY A 110 14.31 17.33 -3.95
N GLU A 111 13.48 18.06 -4.70
CA GLU A 111 12.05 18.15 -4.44
C GLU A 111 11.43 16.75 -4.40
N ILE A 112 10.88 16.37 -3.24
CA ILE A 112 10.17 15.10 -3.08
C ILE A 112 8.97 15.12 -4.02
N HIS A 113 8.93 14.18 -4.97
CA HIS A 113 7.83 14.09 -5.92
C HIS A 113 6.51 13.80 -5.17
N PRO A 114 5.43 14.58 -5.37
CA PRO A 114 4.17 14.43 -4.62
C PRO A 114 3.57 13.02 -4.69
N GLU A 115 3.80 12.31 -5.80
CA GLU A 115 3.36 10.93 -5.96
C GLU A 115 4.06 9.96 -5.00
N VAL A 116 5.33 10.20 -4.65
CA VAL A 116 6.05 9.37 -3.66
C VAL A 116 5.41 9.55 -2.28
N CYS A 117 5.04 10.79 -1.91
CA CYS A 117 4.31 11.04 -0.66
C CYS A 117 2.96 10.30 -0.63
N ARG A 118 2.22 10.29 -1.76
CA ARG A 118 0.96 9.53 -1.86
C ARG A 118 1.18 8.04 -1.67
N LEU A 119 2.25 7.47 -2.24
CA LEU A 119 2.60 6.06 -2.06
C LEU A 119 2.95 5.74 -0.61
N PHE A 120 3.69 6.61 0.10
CA PHE A 120 3.94 6.46 1.55
C PHE A 120 2.63 6.42 2.35
N ILE A 121 1.73 7.39 2.12
CA ILE A 121 0.43 7.44 2.81
C ILE A 121 -0.38 6.18 2.50
N GLN A 122 -0.51 5.81 1.23
CA GLN A 122 -1.27 4.63 0.81
C GLN A 122 -0.73 3.35 1.44
N LEU A 123 0.59 3.14 1.38
CA LEU A 123 1.22 1.96 1.96
C LEU A 123 1.06 1.93 3.48
N GLN A 124 1.21 3.07 4.17
CA GLN A 124 0.99 3.16 5.61
C GLN A 124 -0.45 2.77 5.97
N CYS A 125 -1.45 3.37 5.31
CA CYS A 125 -2.85 3.06 5.57
C CYS A 125 -3.16 1.58 5.28
N CYS A 126 -2.66 1.03 4.16
CA CYS A 126 -2.86 -0.38 3.84
C CYS A 126 -2.27 -1.30 4.91
N LEU A 127 -1.07 -0.98 5.40
CA LEU A 127 -0.38 -1.80 6.39
C LEU A 127 -1.06 -1.73 7.76
N GLU A 128 -1.52 -0.55 8.18
CA GLU A 128 -2.32 -0.37 9.39
C GLU A 128 -3.62 -1.18 9.34
N MET A 129 -4.37 -1.05 8.24
CA MET A 129 -5.58 -1.84 8.03
C MET A 129 -5.28 -3.34 8.05
N TYR A 130 -4.24 -3.78 7.35
CA TYR A 130 -3.87 -5.19 7.28
C TYR A 130 -3.52 -5.77 8.65
N ILE A 131 -2.75 -5.04 9.46
CA ILE A 131 -2.44 -5.43 10.84
C ILE A 131 -3.72 -5.56 11.66
N THR A 132 -4.64 -4.62 11.54
CA THR A 132 -5.93 -4.67 12.24
C THR A 132 -6.76 -5.88 11.81
N GLU A 133 -6.83 -6.19 10.52
CA GLU A 133 -7.57 -7.37 10.04
C GLU A 133 -6.92 -8.68 10.48
N MET A 134 -5.58 -8.76 10.51
CA MET A 134 -4.88 -9.94 11.09
C MET A 134 -5.13 -10.10 12.59
N LEU A 135 -5.23 -9.01 13.35
CA LEU A 135 -5.59 -9.08 14.77
C LEU A 135 -7.03 -9.58 14.97
N LYS A 136 -7.97 -9.12 14.13
CA LYS A 136 -9.35 -9.62 14.16
C LYS A 136 -9.42 -11.10 13.84
N SER A 137 -8.67 -11.59 12.85
CA SER A 137 -8.67 -13.01 12.50
C SER A 137 -8.14 -13.88 13.62
N ILE A 138 -7.09 -13.45 14.34
CA ILE A 138 -6.62 -14.14 15.56
C ILE A 138 -7.75 -14.26 16.60
N CYS A 139 -8.46 -13.17 16.90
CA CYS A 139 -9.56 -13.19 17.86
C CYS A 139 -10.71 -14.11 17.45
N LEU A 140 -11.10 -14.08 16.17
CA LEU A 140 -12.18 -14.92 15.64
C LEU A 140 -11.79 -16.41 15.64
N LEU A 141 -10.58 -16.74 15.18
CA LEU A 141 -10.08 -18.12 15.20
C LEU A 141 -9.96 -18.64 16.64
N GLY A 142 -9.45 -17.83 17.57
CA GLY A 142 -9.38 -18.21 18.99
C GLY A 142 -10.76 -18.44 19.62
N SER A 143 -11.78 -17.72 19.18
CA SER A 143 -13.16 -17.93 19.64
C SER A 143 -13.73 -19.29 19.16
N LEU A 144 -13.40 -19.69 17.92
CA LEU A 144 -13.76 -21.01 17.38
C LEU A 144 -13.08 -22.15 18.15
N GLU A 145 -11.83 -21.94 18.61
CA GLU A 145 -11.11 -22.90 19.44
C GLU A 145 -11.83 -23.15 20.78
N LEU A 146 -12.25 -22.07 21.46
CA LEU A 146 -12.92 -22.13 22.75
C LEU A 146 -14.29 -22.82 22.67
N HIS A 147 -15.08 -22.51 21.64
CA HIS A 147 -16.39 -23.14 21.43
C HIS A 147 -16.26 -24.66 21.26
N ARG A 148 -15.20 -25.13 20.59
CA ARG A 148 -14.99 -26.58 20.41
C ARG A 148 -14.51 -27.28 21.66
N LYS A 149 -13.62 -26.63 22.44
CA LYS A 149 -13.18 -27.18 23.72
C LYS A 149 -14.36 -27.36 24.70
N GLY A 150 -15.28 -26.40 24.75
CA GLY A 150 -16.52 -26.52 25.52
C GLY A 150 -17.48 -27.61 25.04
N SER A 151 -17.47 -27.94 23.74
CA SER A 151 -18.30 -29.02 23.18
C SER A 151 -17.71 -30.42 23.38
N CYS A 152 -16.39 -30.56 23.56
CA CYS A 152 -15.73 -31.84 23.80
C CYS A 152 -15.72 -32.25 25.28
N ASP A 153 -15.85 -31.31 26.21
CA ASP A 153 -15.93 -31.55 27.66
C ASP A 153 -17.39 -31.74 28.15
N ALA A 154 -18.37 -31.72 27.24
CA ALA A 154 -19.77 -32.01 27.56
C ALA A 154 -19.98 -33.53 27.69
N GLU A 155 -19.65 -34.07 28.86
CA GLU A 155 -20.12 -35.38 29.32
C GLU A 155 -21.65 -35.47 29.19
N PRO A 156 -22.22 -36.56 28.67
CA PRO A 156 -23.66 -36.77 28.76
C PRO A 156 -23.96 -37.07 30.23
N SER A 157 -24.56 -36.10 30.92
CA SER A 157 -25.23 -36.31 32.20
C SER A 157 -26.34 -37.35 32.01
N VAL A 158 -25.99 -38.63 32.13
CA VAL A 158 -26.93 -39.73 32.28
C VAL A 158 -27.38 -39.76 33.74
N ASP A 159 -28.46 -39.05 34.03
CA ASP A 159 -29.42 -39.56 35.01
C ASP A 159 -30.82 -39.01 34.71
N SER A 160 -31.58 -39.76 33.92
CA SER A 160 -33.03 -39.64 33.88
C SER A 160 -33.62 -41.00 33.59
N LYS A 161 -34.33 -41.48 34.61
CA LYS A 161 -35.00 -42.77 34.69
C LYS A 161 -35.89 -43.01 33.47
N VAL A 162 -35.92 -44.28 33.09
CA VAL A 162 -36.94 -45.00 32.31
C VAL A 162 -38.31 -44.29 32.36
N ASP A 163 -38.86 -43.91 31.20
CA ASP A 163 -40.21 -44.32 30.78
C ASP A 163 -40.43 -44.06 29.27
N GLU A 164 -41.32 -44.87 28.69
CA GLU A 164 -41.66 -45.03 27.28
C GLU A 164 -42.21 -43.77 26.57
N ASN A 165 -42.09 -43.78 25.23
CA ASN A 165 -42.95 -43.09 24.23
C ASN A 165 -42.55 -41.67 23.76
N SER A 166 -41.83 -41.59 22.63
CA SER A 166 -42.10 -40.61 21.55
C SER A 166 -41.32 -40.93 20.26
N ASP A 167 -42.04 -41.11 19.16
CA ASP A 167 -41.52 -41.09 17.78
C ASP A 167 -41.00 -39.69 17.42
N VAL A 168 -39.69 -39.54 17.21
CA VAL A 168 -39.06 -38.36 16.60
C VAL A 168 -37.83 -38.86 15.81
N PRO A 169 -37.58 -38.40 14.56
CA PRO A 169 -36.57 -39.01 13.70
C PRO A 169 -35.16 -38.87 14.30
N ILE A 170 -34.41 -39.98 14.24
CA ILE A 170 -32.98 -40.07 14.57
C ILE A 170 -32.25 -38.96 13.80
N LEU A 171 -31.83 -37.93 14.52
CA LEU A 171 -30.83 -37.00 14.04
C LEU A 171 -29.55 -37.81 13.90
N GLU A 172 -29.02 -37.91 12.68
CA GLU A 172 -27.73 -38.53 12.43
C GLU A 172 -26.66 -37.71 13.17
N ASP A 173 -26.33 -38.12 14.39
CA ASP A 173 -25.12 -37.71 15.09
C ASP A 173 -23.95 -38.08 14.18
N ARG A 174 -23.40 -37.08 13.51
CA ARG A 174 -22.14 -37.20 12.78
C ARG A 174 -21.03 -37.30 13.82
N TRP A 175 -20.84 -38.50 14.36
CA TRP A 175 -19.73 -38.86 15.24
C TRP A 175 -18.42 -38.70 14.47
N THR A 176 -17.82 -37.51 14.54
CA THR A 176 -16.45 -37.29 14.09
C THR A 176 -15.50 -38.10 14.97
N PRO A 177 -14.57 -38.90 14.41
CA PRO A 177 -13.61 -39.66 15.19
C PRO A 177 -12.77 -38.75 16.12
N PRO A 178 -12.43 -39.18 17.35
CA PRO A 178 -11.64 -38.38 18.30
C PRO A 178 -10.29 -37.89 17.76
N GLY A 179 -9.70 -38.61 16.81
CA GLY A 179 -8.42 -38.26 16.18
C GLY A 179 -8.48 -37.07 15.22
N GLU A 180 -9.57 -36.91 14.46
CA GLU A 180 -9.74 -35.80 13.51
C GLU A 180 -10.00 -34.48 14.24
N CYS A 181 -10.73 -34.56 15.36
CA CYS A 181 -10.93 -33.46 16.28
C CYS A 181 -9.56 -32.89 16.71
N LEU A 182 -8.70 -33.67 17.36
CA LEU A 182 -7.41 -33.17 17.88
C LEU A 182 -6.50 -32.56 16.80
N GLN A 183 -6.49 -33.13 15.59
CA GLN A 183 -5.68 -32.63 14.48
C GLN A 183 -6.12 -31.23 14.03
N ASP A 184 -7.43 -31.00 13.89
CA ASP A 184 -7.96 -29.69 13.47
C ASP A 184 -7.69 -28.57 14.47
N THR A 185 -7.71 -28.86 15.78
CA THR A 185 -7.36 -27.86 16.81
C THR A 185 -5.87 -27.51 16.75
N TRP A 186 -4.99 -28.51 16.62
CA TRP A 186 -3.56 -28.26 16.51
C TRP A 186 -3.21 -27.40 15.29
N LEU A 187 -3.86 -27.69 14.16
CA LEU A 187 -3.74 -26.92 12.93
C LEU A 187 -4.25 -25.47 13.10
N LEU A 188 -5.32 -25.26 13.86
CA LEU A 188 -5.85 -23.92 14.16
C LEU A 188 -4.92 -23.11 15.08
N CYS A 189 -4.36 -23.71 16.13
CA CYS A 189 -3.35 -23.07 16.98
C CYS A 189 -2.12 -22.64 16.16
N THR A 190 -1.67 -23.51 15.25
CA THR A 190 -0.56 -23.19 14.34
C THR A 190 -0.86 -21.98 13.47
N ASP A 191 -2.08 -21.81 13.00
CA ASP A 191 -2.49 -20.64 12.20
C ASP A 191 -2.51 -19.35 13.00
N ILE A 192 -2.96 -19.43 14.25
CA ILE A 192 -2.95 -18.30 15.18
C ILE A 192 -1.49 -17.87 15.42
N ASP A 193 -0.61 -18.79 15.80
CA ASP A 193 0.81 -18.51 16.05
C ASP A 193 1.51 -17.90 14.83
N ASN A 194 1.21 -18.42 13.64
CA ASN A 194 1.73 -17.89 12.39
C ASN A 194 1.22 -16.47 12.13
N THR A 195 -0.05 -16.21 12.36
CA THR A 195 -0.64 -14.88 12.17
C THR A 195 -0.08 -13.88 13.19
N GLU A 196 0.15 -14.29 14.44
CA GLU A 196 0.80 -13.44 15.45
C GLU A 196 2.24 -13.07 15.09
N ARG A 197 3.00 -14.03 14.53
CA ARG A 197 4.35 -13.75 14.01
C ARG A 197 4.30 -12.70 12.91
N ASP A 198 3.41 -12.86 11.94
CA ASP A 198 3.25 -11.93 10.83
C ASP A 198 2.79 -10.55 11.31
N VAL A 199 1.89 -10.48 12.30
CA VAL A 199 1.49 -9.20 12.92
C VAL A 199 2.70 -8.46 13.50
N ARG A 200 3.59 -9.16 14.21
CA ARG A 200 4.82 -8.56 14.73
C ARG A 200 5.71 -8.06 13.59
N GLU A 201 5.87 -8.85 12.54
CA GLU A 201 6.67 -8.47 11.38
C GLU A 201 6.08 -7.25 10.66
N MET A 202 4.78 -7.22 10.41
CA MET A 202 4.11 -6.11 9.75
C MET A 202 4.13 -4.84 10.60
N LYS A 203 4.03 -4.95 11.93
CA LYS A 203 4.24 -3.80 12.84
C LYS A 203 5.67 -3.26 12.76
N ASN A 204 6.67 -4.13 12.68
CA ASN A 204 8.06 -3.71 12.50
C ASN A 204 8.26 -3.02 11.15
N LEU A 205 7.62 -3.52 10.09
CA LEU A 205 7.64 -2.89 8.78
C LEU A 205 6.97 -1.51 8.80
N LEU A 206 5.86 -1.37 9.52
CA LEU A 206 5.16 -0.09 9.70
C LEU A 206 6.03 0.93 10.44
N SER A 207 6.77 0.50 11.48
CA SER A 207 7.75 1.36 12.16
C SER A 207 8.80 1.87 11.18
N LYS A 208 9.43 0.97 10.42
CA LYS A 208 10.44 1.32 9.40
C LYS A 208 9.89 2.28 8.34
N LEU A 209 8.65 2.06 7.89
CA LEU A 209 7.99 2.94 6.94
C LEU A 209 7.83 4.37 7.50
N ARG A 210 7.38 4.51 8.75
CA ARG A 210 7.23 5.81 9.42
C ARG A 210 8.57 6.50 9.67
N GLU A 211 9.61 5.74 9.97
CA GLU A 211 10.97 6.26 10.16
C GLU A 211 11.57 6.81 8.85
N THR A 212 11.29 6.14 7.73
CA THR A 212 11.77 6.50 6.39
C THR A 212 10.87 7.50 5.67
N MET A 213 9.76 7.90 6.29
CA MET A 213 8.79 8.79 5.67
C MET A 213 9.38 10.19 5.42
N PRO A 214 9.11 10.81 4.25
CA PRO A 214 9.60 12.14 3.94
C PRO A 214 9.19 13.20 4.98
N LEU A 215 10.10 14.15 5.28
CA LEU A 215 9.88 15.22 6.27
C LEU A 215 8.56 16.00 6.11
N PRO A 216 8.08 16.32 4.89
CA PRO A 216 6.79 16.99 4.72
C PRO A 216 5.61 16.21 5.30
N LEU A 217 5.69 14.88 5.37
CA LEU A 217 4.66 14.04 5.99
C LEU A 217 4.90 13.91 7.50
N LYS A 218 6.15 13.71 7.93
CA LYS A 218 6.50 13.53 9.35
C LYS A 218 6.16 14.75 10.23
N ASN A 219 6.27 15.96 9.67
CA ASN A 219 5.94 17.20 10.38
C ASN A 219 4.44 17.52 10.41
N GLN A 220 3.59 16.75 9.71
CA GLN A 220 2.14 17.01 9.69
C GLN A 220 1.39 16.38 10.87
N ASP A 221 1.93 15.31 11.47
CA ASP A 221 1.24 14.51 12.48
C ASP A 221 1.05 15.25 13.83
N ASP A 222 1.92 16.22 14.17
CA ASP A 222 1.89 16.89 15.48
C ASP A 222 1.17 18.26 15.51
N SER A 223 0.81 18.86 14.36
CA SER A 223 0.27 20.25 14.33
C SER A 223 -0.88 20.51 13.35
N SER A 224 -1.27 19.55 12.51
CA SER A 224 -2.15 19.81 11.34
C SER A 224 -3.57 19.25 11.46
N LEU A 225 -3.80 18.24 12.31
CA LEU A 225 -5.11 17.54 12.37
C LEU A 225 -6.26 18.40 12.89
N LEU A 226 -6.00 19.58 13.46
CA LEU A 226 -7.02 20.53 13.93
C LEU A 226 -7.04 21.88 13.17
N ASN A 227 -6.14 22.10 12.22
CA ASN A 227 -6.09 23.36 11.45
C ASN A 227 -6.70 23.16 10.06
N LEU A 228 -8.03 23.03 10.01
CA LEU A 228 -8.84 23.21 8.81
C LEU A 228 -8.86 24.69 8.38
N THR A 229 -7.70 25.29 8.11
CA THR A 229 -7.65 26.55 7.36
C THR A 229 -7.58 26.20 5.87
N PRO A 230 -8.65 26.45 5.09
CA PRO A 230 -8.64 26.15 3.67
C PRO A 230 -7.60 27.04 2.99
N TYR A 231 -6.54 26.43 2.46
CA TYR A 231 -5.63 27.11 1.53
C TYR A 231 -6.44 27.47 0.27
N PRO A 232 -6.55 28.75 -0.14
CA PRO A 232 -7.37 29.11 -1.28
C PRO A 232 -6.68 28.67 -2.58
N LEU A 233 -7.20 27.60 -3.18
CA LEU A 233 -6.81 27.10 -4.52
C LEU A 233 -7.40 27.92 -5.68
N VAL A 234 -7.53 29.24 -5.53
CA VAL A 234 -8.03 30.10 -6.62
C VAL A 234 -7.02 31.23 -6.87
N PRO A 235 -6.50 31.38 -8.10
CA PRO A 235 -5.77 32.58 -8.48
C PRO A 235 -6.69 33.79 -8.28
N GLN A 236 -6.34 34.70 -7.35
CA GLN A 236 -7.06 35.97 -7.22
C GLN A 236 -6.95 36.74 -8.54
N ARG A 237 -8.03 36.74 -9.33
CA ARG A 237 -8.19 37.73 -10.40
C ARG A 237 -8.22 39.11 -9.75
N LYS A 238 -7.25 39.96 -10.09
CA LYS A 238 -7.19 41.38 -9.69
C LYS A 238 -8.57 42.03 -9.92
N ARG A 239 -9.30 42.29 -8.83
CA ARG A 239 -10.54 43.07 -8.88
C ARG A 239 -10.17 44.49 -9.33
N ARG A 240 -10.64 44.91 -10.50
CA ARG A 240 -10.70 46.34 -10.83
C ARG A 240 -11.76 46.95 -9.92
N PHE A 241 -11.37 47.97 -9.18
CA PHE A 241 -12.28 48.77 -8.36
C PHE A 241 -13.36 49.40 -9.26
N PHE A 242 -14.62 49.08 -8.99
CA PHE A 242 -15.75 49.94 -9.33
C PHE A 242 -16.43 50.29 -8.01
N GLY A 243 -16.17 51.51 -7.53
CA GLY A 243 -16.95 52.11 -6.46
C GLY A 243 -18.31 52.52 -7.02
N LEU A 244 -19.39 52.14 -6.34
CA LEU A 244 -20.72 52.71 -6.53
C LEU A 244 -21.43 52.71 -5.17
N CYS A 245 -21.91 53.91 -4.82
CA CYS A 245 -22.48 54.34 -3.56
C CYS A 245 -23.71 53.55 -3.13
N CYS A 246 -23.81 53.28 -1.83
CA CYS A 246 -25.10 53.07 -1.16
C CYS A 246 -25.60 54.42 -0.63
N LEU A 247 -26.54 55.04 -1.34
CA LEU A 247 -27.52 55.96 -0.75
C LEU A 247 -28.83 55.19 -0.67
N VAL A 248 -29.27 54.86 0.53
CA VAL A 248 -30.66 54.47 0.80
C VAL A 248 -31.20 55.44 1.82
N SER A 249 -32.13 56.27 1.36
CA SER A 249 -33.00 57.11 2.19
C SER A 249 -34.01 56.24 2.93
N SER A 250 -34.20 56.52 4.22
CA SER A 250 -35.50 56.69 4.89
C SER A 250 -35.27 57.39 6.22
#